data_AF-A0A2V4DX05-F1
#
_entry.id   AF-A0A2V4DX05-F1
#
_cell.length_a   1.000
_cell.length_b   1.000
_cell.length_c   1.000
_cell.angle_alpha   90.00
_cell.angle_beta   90.00
_cell.angle_gamma   90.00
#
_symmetry.space_group_name_H-M   'P 1'
#
loop_
_entity.id
_entity.type
_entity.pdbx_description
1 polymer ?
#
loop_
_entity_poly.entity_id
_entity_poly.type
_entity_poly.pdbx_seq_one_letter_code
_entity_poly.pdbx_strand_id
1 'polypeptide(L)' 'MEGYSLNGEQANPRPQLTIKGSRLEQLGFTTGQVVTITAKEAKLIIELAN' A
#
# COMPACT_ATOMS: atom_id res chain seq x y z
N MET A 1 24.76 -34.15 0.00
CA MET A 1 23.31 -33.90 -0.13
C MET A 1 23.06 -32.54 0.49
N GLU A 2 23.06 -31.50 -0.34
CA GLU A 2 22.83 -30.14 0.13
C GLU A 2 21.32 -29.94 0.29
N GLY A 3 20.89 -29.76 1.53
CA GLY A 3 19.48 -29.50 1.86
C GLY A 3 19.12 -28.08 1.45
N TYR A 4 18.22 -27.96 0.47
CA TYR A 4 17.55 -26.69 0.19
C TYR A 4 16.74 -26.28 1.42
N SER A 5 17.18 -25.26 2.13
CA SER A 5 16.37 -24.59 3.15
C SER A 5 15.33 -23.74 2.44
N LEU A 6 14.07 -24.17 2.48
CA LEU A 6 12.94 -23.29 2.16
C LEU A 6 12.95 -22.18 3.22
N ASN A 7 13.22 -20.94 2.81
CA ASN A 7 13.11 -19.78 3.68
C ASN A 7 11.77 -19.86 4.39
N GLY A 8 11.83 -20.05 5.72
CA GLY A 8 10.68 -20.33 6.56
C GLY A 8 9.57 -19.31 6.32
N GLU A 9 8.34 -19.80 6.43
CA GLU A 9 7.06 -19.13 6.22
C GLU A 9 6.98 -17.75 6.89
N GLN A 10 7.61 -16.73 6.31
CA GLN A 10 7.26 -15.36 6.63
C GLN A 10 5.86 -15.17 6.07
N ALA A 11 4.86 -15.24 6.95
CA ALA A 11 3.47 -15.00 6.62
C ALA A 11 3.43 -13.75 5.75
N ASN A 12 2.97 -13.93 4.51
CA ASN A 12 2.99 -12.86 3.52
C ASN A 12 2.30 -11.65 4.17
N PRO A 13 3.01 -10.53 4.41
CA PRO A 13 2.40 -9.40 5.07
C PRO A 13 1.16 -9.03 4.28
N ARG A 14 0.07 -8.69 4.98
CA ARG A 14 -1.18 -8.28 4.33
C ARG A 14 -0.85 -7.31 3.20
N PRO A 15 -1.49 -7.41 2.02
CA PRO A 15 -1.14 -6.57 0.88
C PRO A 15 -1.11 -5.10 1.32
N GLN A 16 0.08 -4.50 1.25
CA GLN A 16 0.28 -3.09 1.58
C GLN A 16 0.44 -2.31 0.27
N LEU A 17 -0.32 -1.24 0.13
CA LEU A 17 -0.03 -0.22 -0.88
C LEU A 17 0.88 0.83 -0.25
N THR A 18 2.15 0.83 -0.64
CA THR A 18 3.07 1.91 -0.30
C THR A 18 3.08 2.92 -1.44
N ILE A 19 2.65 4.16 -1.17
CA ILE A 19 2.68 5.25 -2.14
C ILE A 19 3.82 6.18 -1.74
N LYS A 20 4.82 6.32 -2.62
CA LYS A 20 5.98 7.19 -2.40
C LYS A 20 5.94 8.35 -3.38
N GLY A 21 6.16 9.57 -2.89
CA GLY A 21 6.35 10.73 -3.75
C GLY A 21 6.25 12.04 -2.98
N SER A 22 7.25 12.90 -3.15
CA SER A 22 7.28 14.26 -2.56
C SER A 22 6.12 15.14 -3.01
N ARG A 23 5.44 14.78 -4.11
CA ARG A 23 4.27 15.50 -4.63
C ARG A 23 2.95 15.14 -3.95
N LEU A 24 2.88 14.06 -3.17
CA LEU A 24 1.63 13.68 -2.49
C LEU A 24 1.20 14.72 -1.46
N GLU A 25 2.15 15.22 -0.66
CA GLU A 25 1.89 16.32 0.28
C GLU A 25 1.42 17.59 -0.45
N GLN A 26 1.98 17.89 -1.64
CA GLN A 26 1.57 19.04 -2.46
C GLN A 26 0.15 18.90 -3.02
N LEU A 27 -0.32 17.66 -3.21
CA LEU A 27 -1.70 17.34 -3.59
C LEU A 27 -2.65 17.27 -2.38
N GLY A 28 -2.15 17.57 -1.18
CA GLY A 28 -2.91 17.57 0.06
C GLY A 28 -2.91 16.24 0.80
N PHE A 29 -2.19 15.22 0.31
CA PHE A 29 -2.11 13.94 1.01
C PHE A 29 -1.00 13.94 2.08
N THR A 30 -1.37 14.03 3.35
CA THR A 30 -0.46 14.00 4.50
C THR A 30 -0.65 12.76 5.39
N THR A 31 0.36 12.43 6.19
CA THR A 31 0.29 11.28 7.12
C THR A 31 -0.74 11.51 8.23
N GLY A 32 -1.49 10.48 8.61
CA GLY A 32 -2.47 10.54 9.71
C GLY A 32 -3.84 11.11 9.33
N GLN A 33 -4.02 11.57 8.09
CA GLN A 33 -5.31 11.99 7.57
C GLN A 33 -6.20 10.78 7.21
N VAL A 34 -7.52 11.00 7.21
CA VAL A 34 -8.48 10.01 6.71
C VAL A 34 -8.61 10.15 5.19
N VAL A 35 -8.58 9.02 4.48
CA VAL A 35 -8.80 8.96 3.03
C VAL A 35 -9.83 7.88 2.71
N THR A 36 -10.54 8.06 1.60
CA THR A 36 -11.39 7.02 1.02
C THR A 36 -10.63 6.29 -0.08
N ILE A 37 -10.64 4.96 -0.05
CA ILE A 37 -10.04 4.11 -1.09
C ILE A 37 -11.16 3.32 -1.77
N THR A 38 -11.39 3.58 -3.05
CA THR A 38 -12.41 2.90 -3.84
C THR A 38 -11.77 2.05 -4.93
N ALA A 39 -12.15 0.77 -5.00
CA ALA A 39 -11.78 -0.11 -6.10
C ALA A 39 -12.89 -0.08 -7.16
N LYS A 40 -12.59 0.39 -8.38
CA LYS A 40 -13.53 0.45 -9.51
C LYS A 40 -12.80 0.21 -10.81
N GLU A 41 -13.36 -0.62 -11.70
CA GLU A 41 -12.84 -0.85 -13.06
C GLU A 41 -11.33 -1.17 -13.10
N ALA A 42 -10.87 -2.07 -12.21
CA ALA A 42 -9.46 -2.45 -12.05
C ALA A 42 -8.52 -1.29 -11.66
N LYS A 43 -9.06 -0.19 -11.12
CA LYS A 43 -8.31 0.95 -10.58
C LYS A 43 -8.58 1.09 -9.08
N LEU A 44 -7.57 1.60 -8.38
CA LEU A 44 -7.72 2.12 -7.03
C LEU A 44 -7.74 3.64 -7.11
N ILE A 45 -8.80 4.23 -6.59
CA ILE A 45 -9.00 5.68 -6.51
C ILE A 45 -8.86 6.06 -5.04
N ILE A 46 -8.01 7.04 -4.77
CA ILE A 46 -7.73 7.53 -3.42
C ILE A 46 -8.14 8.99 -3.36
N GLU A 47 -9.04 9.31 -2.44
CA GLU A 47 -9.66 10.63 -2.30
C GLU A 47 -9.50 11.10 -0.85
N LEU A 48 -9.35 12.42 -0.66
CA LEU A 48 -9.40 13.02 0.67
C LEU A 48 -10.81 12.81 1.23
N ALA A 49 -10.92 12.40 2.49
CA ALA A 49 -12.22 12.33 3.15
C ALA A 49 -12.71 13.76 3.43
N ASN A 50 -13.95 14.06 3.02
CA ASN A 50 -14.66 15.28 3.40
C ASN A 50 -15.09 15.23 4.87
#